data_AF-A0A950EH80-F1
#
_entry.id   AF-A0A950EH80-F1
#
_cell.length_a   1.000
_cell.length_b   1.000
_cell.length_c   1.000
_cell.angle_alpha   90.00
_cell.angle_beta   90.00
_cell.angle_gamma   90.00
#
_symmetry.space_group_name_H-M   'P 1'
#
loop_
_entity.id
_entity.type
_entity.pdbx_description
1 polymer ?
#
loop_
_entity_poly.entity_id
_entity_poly.type
_entity_poly.pdbx_seq_one_letter_code
_entity_poly.pdbx_strand_id
1 'polypeptide(L)' 'MLDMKTNCEKCGVALPTNSDDAMICSFECTFCNSCSTNLLHG' A
#
# COMPACT_ATOMS: atom_id res chain seq x y z
N MET A 1 14.35 -15.93 5.46
CA MET A 1 13.04 -15.49 6.00
C MET A 1 12.48 -14.56 4.95
N LEU A 2 11.40 -14.96 4.28
CA LEU A 2 10.81 -14.17 3.20
C LEU A 2 9.96 -13.08 3.88
N ASP A 3 10.52 -11.89 4.04
CA ASP A 3 9.76 -10.70 4.44
C ASP A 3 8.78 -10.40 3.30
N MET A 4 7.58 -10.97 3.37
CA MET A 4 6.46 -10.49 2.58
C MET A 4 6.24 -9.03 3.01
N LYS A 5 6.80 -8.10 2.22
CA LYS A 5 6.60 -6.67 2.40
C LYS A 5 5.15 -6.34 2.08
N THR A 6 4.31 -6.51 3.07
CA THR A 6 2.96 -5.96 3.09
C THR A 6 3.05 -4.60 3.76
N ASN A 7 3.82 -3.67 3.19
CA ASN A 7 3.92 -2.30 3.71
C ASN A 7 3.72 -1.29 2.59
N CYS A 8 3.20 -0.13 2.98
CA CYS A 8 2.99 0.97 2.04
C CYS A 8 4.35 1.51 1.56
N GLU A 9 4.58 1.57 0.26
CA GLU A 9 5.82 2.09 -0.34
C GLU A 9 6.03 3.59 -0.04
N LYS A 10 4.97 4.33 0.34
CA LYS A 10 5.02 5.77 0.63
C LYS A 10 5.33 6.08 2.10
N CYS A 11 4.69 5.39 3.04
CA CYS A 11 4.78 5.69 4.47
C CYS A 11 5.36 4.53 5.32
N GLY A 12 5.55 3.35 4.73
CA GLY A 12 6.09 2.17 5.42
C GLY A 12 5.16 1.52 6.42
N VAL A 13 3.89 1.93 6.51
CA VAL A 13 2.92 1.32 7.43
C VAL A 13 2.72 -0.15 7.07
N ALA A 14 2.64 -1.00 8.08
CA ALA A 14 2.29 -2.40 7.90
C ALA A 14 0.83 -2.49 7.42
N LEU A 15 0.65 -3.05 6.23
CA LEU A 15 -0.62 -3.42 5.63
C LEU A 15 -0.84 -4.90 5.89
N PRO A 16 -1.87 -5.29 6.65
CA PRO A 16 -2.21 -6.70 6.79
C PRO A 16 -2.67 -7.25 5.44
N THR A 17 -2.23 -8.46 5.06
CA THR A 17 -2.65 -9.15 3.82
C THR A 17 -4.17 -9.41 3.75
N ASN A 18 -4.86 -9.26 4.88
CA ASN A 18 -6.29 -9.48 5.06
C ASN A 18 -7.06 -8.18 5.33
N SER A 19 -6.44 -7.03 5.05
CA SER A 19 -7.07 -5.72 5.18
C SER A 19 -7.27 -5.10 3.81
N ASP A 20 -8.50 -4.63 3.57
CA ASP A 20 -8.93 -3.86 2.40
C ASP A 20 -8.17 -2.52 2.23
N ASP A 21 -7.28 -2.19 3.17
CA ASP A 21 -6.49 -0.96 3.19
C ASP A 21 -5.30 -0.99 2.21
N ALA A 22 -4.95 -2.17 1.68
CA ALA A 22 -3.85 -2.32 0.72
C ALA A 22 -4.34 -2.06 -0.72
N MET A 23 -4.01 -0.89 -1.25
CA MET A 23 -4.32 -0.45 -2.60
C MET A 23 -3.12 -0.67 -3.53
N ILE A 24 -3.33 -1.34 -4.66
CA ILE A 24 -2.28 -1.58 -5.67
C ILE A 24 -2.56 -0.74 -6.92
N CYS A 25 -1.57 0.00 -7.42
CA CYS A 25 -1.71 0.79 -8.66
C CYS A 25 -1.39 -0.02 -9.92
N SER A 26 -1.65 0.53 -11.12
CA SER A 26 -1.35 -0.13 -12.42
C SER A 26 0.14 -0.43 -12.66
N PHE A 27 1.03 0.15 -11.86
CA PHE A 27 2.48 -0.09 -11.88
C PHE A 27 2.92 -1.05 -10.76
N GLU A 28 1.98 -1.76 -10.14
CA GLU A 28 2.24 -2.76 -9.10
C GLU A 28 2.85 -2.19 -7.81
N CYS A 29 2.61 -0.91 -7.51
CA CYS A 29 3.00 -0.30 -6.23
C CYS A 29 1.90 -0.51 -5.17
N THR A 30 2.29 -0.84 -3.94
CA THR A 30 1.37 -1.03 -2.80
C THR A 30 1.32 0.20 -1.92
N PHE A 31 0.12 0.75 -1.70
CA PHE A 31 -0.12 1.91 -0.85
C PHE A 31 -1.22 1.62 0.18
N CYS A 32 -1.18 2.31 1.31
CA CYS A 32 -2.32 2.34 2.23
C CYS A 32 -3.46 3.19 1.63
N ASN A 33 -4.68 3.00 2.12
CA ASN A 33 -5.86 3.75 1.66
C ASN A 33 -5.61 5.27 1.69
N SER A 34 -4.98 5.76 2.76
CA SER A 34 -4.62 7.18 2.92
C SER A 34 -3.64 7.70 1.84
N CYS A 35 -2.59 6.92 1.55
CA CYS A 35 -1.60 7.31 0.54
C CYS A 35 -2.18 7.18 -0.88
N SER A 36 -3.00 6.16 -1.11
CA SER A 36 -3.75 5.99 -2.36
C SER A 36 -4.64 7.20 -2.62
N THR A 37 -5.52 7.57 -1.68
CA THR A 37 -6.40 8.75 -1.82
C THR A 37 -5.61 10.05 -2.07
N ASN A 38 -4.43 10.21 -1.47
CA ASN A 38 -3.60 11.40 -1.69
C ASN A 38 -2.94 11.42 -3.08
N LEU A 39 -2.45 10.27 -3.57
CA LEU A 39 -1.78 10.15 -4.88
C LEU A 39 -2.74 10.30 -6.06
N LEU A 40 -4.01 9.92 -5.89
CA LEU A 40 -5.03 9.92 -6.94
C LEU A 40 -5.71 11.30 -7.14
N HIS A 41 -5.51 12.25 -6.22
CA HIS A 41 -6.09 13.61 -6.27
C HIS A 41 -5.14 14.61 -6.97
N GLY A 42 -4.48 14.19 -8.05
CA GLY A 42 -3.62 15.03 -8.90
C GLY A 42 -4.28 15.40 -10.21
#